data_AF-A0A0A3IJB4-F1
#
_entry.id   AF-A0A0A3IJB4-F1
#
_cell.length_a   1.000
_cell.length_b   1.000
_cell.length_c   1.000
_cell.angle_alpha   90.00
_cell.angle_beta   90.00
_cell.angle_gamma   90.00
#
_symmetry.space_group_name_H-M   'P 1'
#
loop_
_entity.id
_entity.type
_entity.pdbx_description
1 polymer ?
#
loop_
_entity_poly.entity_id
_entity_poly.type
_entity_poly.pdbx_seq_one_letter_code
_entity_poly.pdbx_strand_id
1 'polypeptide(L)' 'MEKDKDQIVNGNMANTMEELKNLGKQMEHLRDEQQLEQDGREADPVQFDEKNQ' A
#
# COMPACT_ATOMS: atom_id res chain seq x y z
N MET A 1 -13.41 27.10 0.54
CA MET A 1 -13.67 25.66 0.30
C MET A 1 -12.74 24.89 1.22
N GLU A 2 -13.12 24.76 2.48
CA GLU A 2 -12.45 23.83 3.39
C GLU A 2 -12.96 22.43 3.05
N LYS A 3 -12.14 21.66 2.33
CA LYS A 3 -12.40 20.25 2.11
C LYS A 3 -11.99 19.51 3.38
N ASP A 4 -13.00 18.94 4.02
CA ASP A 4 -12.99 18.00 5.14
C ASP A 4 -11.62 17.37 5.43
N LYS A 5 -10.92 17.95 6.41
CA LYS A 5 -9.68 17.40 6.98
C LYS A 5 -9.96 16.34 8.06
N ASP A 6 -11.23 16.05 8.35
CA ASP A 6 -11.66 15.36 9.57
C ASP A 6 -11.85 13.84 9.44
N GLN A 7 -11.46 13.19 8.34
CA GLN A 7 -11.65 11.73 8.21
C GLN A 7 -10.40 10.94 7.82
N ILE A 8 -9.20 11.54 7.91
CA ILE A 8 -7.98 10.75 7.92
C ILE A 8 -7.69 10.39 9.38
N VAL A 9 -8.45 9.43 9.90
CA VAL A 9 -8.22 8.87 11.23
C VAL A 9 -6.97 7.98 11.12
N ASN A 10 -5.80 8.58 11.35
CA ASN A 10 -4.53 7.84 11.39
C ASN A 10 -4.63 6.72 12.42
N GLY A 11 -4.81 5.48 11.97
CA GLY A 11 -4.95 4.30 12.83
C GLY A 11 -5.57 3.08 12.15
N ASN A 12 -6.37 3.24 11.10
CA ASN A 12 -7.00 2.12 10.41
C ASN A 12 -6.36 1.90 9.03
N MET A 13 -5.77 0.71 8.83
CA MET A 13 -5.22 0.26 7.54
C MET A 13 -6.28 0.12 6.44
N ALA A 14 -7.56 0.05 6.82
CA ALA A 14 -8.73 0.09 5.95
C ALA A 14 -9.92 0.62 6.76
N ASN A 15 -10.68 1.54 6.18
CA ASN A 15 -11.80 2.23 6.83
C ASN A 15 -13.15 1.56 6.55
N THR A 16 -13.20 0.64 5.58
CA THR A 16 -14.43 -0.08 5.19
C THR A 16 -14.19 -1.55 4.90
N MET A 17 -15.26 -2.36 4.96
CA MET A 17 -15.20 -3.79 4.61
C MET A 17 -14.81 -4.02 3.14
N GLU A 18 -15.15 -3.08 2.25
CA GLU A 18 -14.79 -3.14 0.84
C GLU A 18 -13.28 -2.91 0.65
N GLU A 19 -12.73 -1.91 1.34
CA GLU A 19 -11.28 -1.65 1.36
C GLU A 19 -10.50 -2.83 1.93
N LEU A 20 -11.00 -3.48 2.98
CA LEU A 20 -10.41 -4.71 3.53
C LEU A 20 -10.33 -5.84 2.51
N LYS A 21 -11.39 -6.05 1.72
CA LYS A 21 -11.41 -7.08 0.66
C LYS A 21 -10.42 -6.76 -0.46
N ASN A 22 -10.32 -5.49 -0.84
CA ASN A 22 -9.40 -5.06 -1.88
C ASN A 22 -7.94 -5.16 -1.40
N LEU A 23 -7.69 -4.84 -0.14
CA LEU A 23 -6.38 -5.05 0.49
C LEU A 23 -6.00 -6.54 0.51
N GLY A 24 -6.92 -7.42 0.90
CA GLY A 24 -6.70 -8.87 0.88
C GLY A 24 -6.35 -9.40 -0.51
N LYS A 25 -7.06 -8.94 -1.56
CA LYS A 25 -6.72 -9.27 -2.95
C LYS A 25 -5.32 -8.79 -3.34
N GLN A 26 -4.94 -7.57 -2.95
CA GLN A 26 -3.62 -7.03 -3.23
C GLN A 26 -2.51 -7.82 -2.51
N MET A 27 -2.76 -8.29 -1.28
CA MET A 27 -1.82 -9.14 -0.53
C MET A 27 -1.69 -10.54 -1.14
N GLU A 28 -2.78 -11.13 -1.63
CA GLU A 28 -2.77 -12.46 -2.26
C GLU A 28 -1.93 -12.50 -3.53
N HIS A 29 -1.89 -11.40 -4.28
CA HIS A 29 -1.24 -11.37 -5.59
C HIS A 29 0.28 -11.24 -5.57
N LEU A 30 0.94 -11.15 -4.40
CA LEU A 30 2.42 -11.02 -4.23
C LEU A 30 3.10 -10.49 -5.49
N ARG A 31 2.74 -9.26 -5.87
CA ARG A 31 2.94 -8.78 -7.24
C ARG A 31 4.40 -8.88 -7.61
N ASP A 32 4.66 -9.53 -8.74
CA ASP A 32 5.98 -9.51 -9.35
C ASP A 32 6.24 -8.14 -10.02
N GLU A 33 7.49 -7.90 -10.39
CA GLU A 33 7.92 -6.65 -11.03
C GLU A 33 7.13 -6.37 -12.33
N GLN A 34 6.77 -7.41 -13.09
CA GLN A 34 6.03 -7.28 -14.34
C GLN A 34 4.61 -6.77 -14.14
N GLN A 35 3.94 -7.22 -13.07
CA GLN A 35 2.60 -6.76 -12.69
C GLN A 35 2.61 -5.33 -12.14
N LEU A 36 3.68 -4.94 -11.44
CA LEU A 36 3.85 -3.56 -10.97
C LEU A 36 4.04 -2.60 -12.15
N GLU A 37 4.86 -2.96 -13.13
CA GLU A 37 5.09 -2.18 -14.35
C GLU A 37 3.78 -1.95 -15.14
N GLN A 38 2.94 -2.97 -15.29
CA GLN A 38 1.64 -2.86 -15.99
C GLN A 38 0.69 -1.87 -15.31
N ASP A 39 0.75 -1.80 -13.97
CA ASP A 39 -0.06 -0.89 -13.16
C ASP A 39 0.60 0.50 -12.99
N GLY A 40 1.74 0.75 -13.62
CA GLY A 40 2.50 2.00 -13.50
C GLY A 40 3.05 2.24 -12.10
N ARG A 41 3.37 1.17 -11.37
CA ARG A 41 3.95 1.20 -10.03
C ARG A 41 5.37 0.63 -10.08
N GLU A 42 6.25 1.16 -9.23
CA GLU A 42 7.60 0.65 -9.07
C GLU A 42 7.71 -0.09 -7.73
N ALA A 43 8.53 -1.13 -7.69
CA ALA A 43 8.85 -1.81 -6.44
C ALA A 43 9.61 -0.85 -5.52
N ASP A 44 9.36 -0.96 -4.21
CA ASP A 44 10.14 -0.20 -3.24
C ASP A 44 11.62 -0.63 -3.34
N PRO A 45 12.57 0.33 -3.28
CA PRO A 45 13.99 0.00 -3.24
C PRO A 45 14.29 -0.99 -2.13
N VAL A 46 15.12 -1.99 -2.41
CA VAL A 46 15.54 -2.96 -1.40
C VAL A 46 16.16 -2.19 -0.23
N GLN A 47 15.50 -2.27 0.93
CA GLN A 47 16.01 -1.68 2.16
C GLN A 47 17.13 -2.58 2.67
N PHE A 48 18.38 -2.12 2.56
CA PHE A 48 19.50 -2.77 3.22
C PHE A 48 19.47 -2.37 4.70
N ASP A 49 19.42 -3.34 5.61
CA ASP A 49 19.68 -3.05 7.03
C ASP A 49 21.09 -2.46 7.12
N GLU A 50 21.23 -1.25 7.71
CA GLU A 50 22.53 -0.69 8.12
C GLU A 50 23.10 -1.45 9.34
N LYS A 51 23.14 -2.78 9.29
CA LYS A 51 23.84 -3.64 10.24
C LYS A 51 24.70 -4.65 9.51
N ASN A 52 25.67 -4.12 8.76
CA ASN A 52 26.91 -4.80 8.42
C ASN A 52 28.05 -3.78 8.49
N GLN A 53 28.33 -3.28 9.70
CA GLN A 53 29.65 -2.77 10.13
C GLN A 53 29.73 -2.77 11.66
#